data_AF-A0A6M5ZZK0-F1
#
_entry.id   AF-A0A6M5ZZK0-F1
#
_cell.length_a   1.000
_cell.length_b   1.000
_cell.length_c   1.000
_cell.angle_alpha   90.00
_cell.angle_beta   90.00
_cell.angle_gamma   90.00
#
_symmetry.space_group_name_H-M   'P 1'
#
loop_
_entity.id
_entity.type
_entity.pdbx_description
1 polymer ?
#
loop_
_entity_poly.entity_id
_entity_poly.type
_entity_poly.pdbx_seq_one_letter_code
_entity_poly.pdbx_strand_id
1 'polypeptide(L)'
;MGSCAAPSAKGDDKFITTDYLQQCPLLDDLKKRGITFIAIKDRIDTNAPVIGEIYTHLMAIFSSFERNRNIERTRSGLAAARARGRVGGRKPSLSEEDVKQIRILLADPEMTVGAVAKRFNVSRMTIYRYTTKS
;
A
#
# COMPACT_ATOMS: atom_id res chain seq x y z
N MET A 1 -3.69 -27.98 7.11
CA MET A 1 -3.86 -27.37 5.76
C MET A 1 -5.25 -26.74 5.70
N GLY A 2 -5.40 -25.52 6.24
CA GLY A 2 -6.69 -24.83 6.30
C GLY A 2 -6.65 -23.61 5.39
N SER A 3 -7.40 -23.68 4.29
CA SER A 3 -7.55 -22.62 3.29
C SER A 3 -8.12 -21.35 3.94
N CYS A 4 -7.32 -20.27 4.01
CA CYS A 4 -7.83 -18.92 4.26
C CYS A 4 -8.39 -18.37 2.95
N ALA A 5 -9.52 -18.89 2.48
CA ALA A 5 -10.28 -18.25 1.42
C ALA A 5 -11.07 -17.09 2.04
N ALA A 6 -10.69 -15.86 1.73
CA ALA A 6 -11.55 -14.72 1.99
C ALA A 6 -12.84 -14.89 1.17
N PRO A 7 -14.04 -14.69 1.74
CA PRO A 7 -15.27 -14.78 0.96
C PRO A 7 -15.24 -13.68 -0.11
N SER A 8 -15.21 -14.13 -1.37
CA SER A 8 -15.40 -13.30 -2.55
C SER A 8 -16.85 -12.81 -2.54
N ALA A 9 -17.06 -11.54 -2.20
CA ALA A 9 -18.34 -10.87 -2.41
C ALA A 9 -18.59 -10.74 -3.93
N LYS A 10 -19.19 -11.77 -4.53
CA LYS A 10 -19.90 -11.64 -5.80
C LYS A 10 -21.34 -11.28 -5.46
N GLY A 11 -21.72 -10.06 -5.80
CA GLY A 11 -23.06 -9.51 -5.66
C GLY A 11 -23.14 -8.30 -6.57
N ASP A 12 -23.88 -8.44 -7.64
CA ASP A 12 -23.95 -7.55 -8.78
C ASP A 12 -24.52 -6.17 -8.43
N ASP A 13 -23.69 -5.13 -8.58
CA ASP A 13 -24.09 -3.76 -8.94
C ASP A 13 -22.86 -3.05 -9.51
N LYS A 14 -22.51 -3.43 -10.74
CA LYS A 14 -21.40 -2.87 -11.50
C LYS A 14 -21.89 -1.72 -12.37
N PHE A 15 -22.16 -0.57 -11.77
CA PHE A 15 -22.24 0.66 -12.55
C PHE A 15 -21.39 1.73 -11.84
N ILE A 16 -20.27 2.05 -12.48
CA ILE A 16 -19.34 3.17 -12.22
C ILE A 16 -18.58 3.09 -10.88
N THR A 17 -17.40 2.44 -10.88
CA THR A 17 -16.37 2.47 -9.80
C THR A 17 -16.90 2.24 -8.37
N THR A 18 -16.91 1.00 -7.90
CA THR A 18 -17.40 0.60 -6.55
C THR A 18 -16.51 1.08 -5.38
N ASP A 19 -15.86 2.24 -5.52
CA ASP A 19 -14.97 2.84 -4.53
C ASP A 19 -15.20 4.36 -4.50
N TYR A 20 -15.74 4.87 -3.39
CA TYR A 20 -15.96 6.30 -3.16
C TYR A 20 -14.62 7.07 -3.16
N LEU A 21 -13.49 6.38 -2.96
CA LEU A 21 -12.15 6.96 -3.07
C LEU A 21 -11.81 7.41 -4.50
N GLN A 22 -12.42 6.81 -5.52
CA GLN A 22 -12.24 7.21 -6.93
C GLN A 22 -13.27 8.26 -7.35
N GLN A 23 -14.49 8.16 -6.85
CA GLN A 23 -15.59 9.05 -7.21
C GLN A 23 -15.41 10.47 -6.66
N CYS A 24 -14.99 10.61 -5.40
CA CYS A 24 -14.83 11.94 -4.77
C CYS A 24 -13.78 12.82 -5.50
N PRO A 25 -12.55 12.34 -5.81
CA PRO A 25 -11.58 13.13 -6.58
C PRO A 25 -12.04 13.49 -7.99
N LEU A 26 -12.80 12.60 -8.64
CA LEU A 26 -13.38 12.85 -9.95
C LEU A 26 -14.41 13.99 -9.87
N LEU A 27 -15.34 13.92 -8.91
CA LEU A 27 -16.34 14.98 -8.71
C LEU A 27 -15.68 16.32 -8.38
N ASP A 28 -14.62 16.31 -7.56
CA ASP A 28 -13.82 17.51 -7.27
C ASP A 28 -13.12 18.07 -8.52
N ASP A 29 -12.57 17.21 -9.39
CA ASP A 29 -11.96 17.63 -10.66
C ASP A 29 -12.99 18.26 -11.61
N LEU A 30 -14.15 17.61 -11.78
CA LEU A 30 -15.23 18.13 -12.60
C LEU A 30 -15.72 19.49 -12.09
N LYS A 31 -15.91 19.64 -10.77
CA LYS A 31 -16.28 20.92 -10.15
C LYS A 31 -15.23 22.00 -10.38
N LYS A 32 -13.93 21.69 -10.22
CA LYS A 32 -12.83 22.64 -10.49
C LYS A 32 -12.80 23.10 -11.94
N ARG A 33 -13.21 22.25 -12.87
CA ARG A 33 -13.28 22.53 -14.30
C ARG A 33 -14.59 23.21 -14.72
N GLY A 34 -15.49 23.48 -13.78
CA GLY A 34 -16.81 24.05 -14.07
C GLY A 34 -17.73 23.11 -14.83
N ILE A 35 -17.50 21.79 -14.76
CA ILE A 35 -18.30 20.77 -15.41
C ILE A 35 -19.36 20.26 -14.45
N THR A 36 -20.62 20.34 -14.86
CA THR A 36 -21.76 19.82 -14.09
C THR A 36 -21.84 18.30 -14.20
N PHE A 37 -21.97 17.62 -13.06
CA PHE A 37 -22.26 16.20 -12.97
C PHE A 37 -23.74 15.97 -12.61
N ILE A 38 -24.41 15.12 -13.38
CA ILE A 38 -25.82 14.76 -13.17
C ILE A 38 -25.93 13.22 -13.10
N ALA A 39 -26.35 12.71 -11.95
CA ALA A 39 -26.71 11.30 -11.80
C ALA A 39 -28.17 11.09 -12.23
N ILE A 40 -28.36 10.50 -13.40
CA ILE A 40 -29.70 10.33 -14.02
C ILE A 40 -30.61 9.43 -13.17
N LYS A 41 -30.08 8.32 -12.64
CA LYS A 41 -30.85 7.33 -11.88
C LYS A 41 -31.29 7.87 -10.51
N ASP A 42 -30.36 8.54 -9.84
CA ASP A 42 -30.57 9.05 -8.47
C ASP A 42 -31.18 10.46 -8.47
N ARG A 43 -31.34 11.05 -9.67
CA ARG A 43 -31.84 12.42 -9.89
C ARG A 43 -31.06 13.47 -9.12
N ILE A 44 -29.74 13.31 -9.08
CA ILE A 44 -28.83 14.21 -8.37
C ILE A 44 -28.16 15.13 -9.37
N ASP A 45 -28.35 16.44 -9.19
CA ASP A 45 -27.66 17.48 -9.94
C ASP A 45 -26.67 18.20 -9.02
N THR A 46 -25.38 18.16 -9.36
CA THR A 46 -24.33 18.82 -8.59
C THR A 46 -24.30 20.34 -8.77
N ASN A 47 -25.01 20.88 -9.75
CA ASN A 47 -25.17 22.33 -9.96
C ASN A 47 -26.36 22.91 -9.16
N ALA A 48 -27.22 22.06 -8.59
CA ALA A 48 -28.32 22.52 -7.74
C ALA A 48 -27.77 23.13 -6.43
N PRO A 49 -28.16 24.35 -6.03
CA PRO A 49 -27.50 25.09 -4.94
C PRO A 49 -27.41 24.34 -3.60
N VAL A 50 -28.49 23.68 -3.17
CA VAL A 50 -28.53 22.98 -1.88
C VAL A 50 -28.21 21.50 -2.03
N ILE A 51 -28.85 20.84 -3.01
CA ILE A 51 -28.75 19.38 -3.19
C ILE A 51 -27.35 18.98 -3.68
N GLY A 52 -26.76 19.76 -4.58
CA GLY A 52 -25.43 19.50 -5.12
C GLY A 52 -24.35 19.63 -4.05
N GLU A 53 -24.42 20.66 -3.20
CA GLU A 53 -23.49 20.84 -2.09
C GLU A 53 -23.59 19.69 -1.07
N ILE A 54 -24.81 19.33 -0.65
CA ILE A 54 -25.03 18.19 0.26
C ILE A 54 -24.46 16.90 -0.33
N TYR A 55 -24.70 16.66 -1.63
CA TYR A 55 -24.16 15.47 -2.30
C TYR A 55 -22.64 15.45 -2.27
N THR A 56 -21.99 16.57 -2.61
CA THR A 56 -20.51 16.64 -2.58
C THR A 56 -19.93 16.38 -1.18
N HIS A 57 -20.55 16.94 -0.13
CA HIS A 57 -20.13 16.66 1.25
C HIS A 57 -20.35 15.21 1.64
N LEU A 58 -21.48 14.61 1.27
CA LEU A 58 -21.77 13.21 1.55
C LEU A 58 -20.75 12.27 0.87
N MET A 59 -20.39 12.56 -0.38
CA MET A 59 -19.35 11.81 -1.10
C MET A 59 -17.98 11.91 -0.40
N ALA A 60 -17.62 13.08 0.11
CA ALA A 60 -16.39 13.26 0.88
C ALA A 60 -16.38 12.46 2.19
N ILE A 61 -17.53 12.40 2.89
CA ILE A 61 -17.71 11.59 4.09
C ILE A 61 -17.54 10.10 3.76
N PHE A 62 -18.21 9.61 2.71
CA PHE A 62 -18.11 8.19 2.33
C PHE A 62 -16.72 7.79 1.87
N SER A 63 -16.03 8.65 1.11
CA SER A 63 -14.62 8.46 0.74
C SER A 63 -13.73 8.30 1.99
N SER A 64 -13.92 9.15 3.00
CA SER A 64 -13.18 9.07 4.26
C SER A 64 -13.49 7.79 5.04
N PHE A 65 -14.77 7.39 5.09
CA PHE A 65 -15.21 6.17 5.76
C PHE A 65 -14.61 4.92 5.11
N GLU A 66 -14.66 4.82 3.77
CA GLU A 66 -14.10 3.69 3.03
C GLU A 66 -12.58 3.57 3.24
N ARG A 67 -11.86 4.70 3.25
CA ARG A 67 -10.44 4.73 3.58
C ARG A 67 -10.16 4.12 4.95
N ASN A 68 -10.90 4.56 5.97
CA ASN A 68 -10.71 4.11 7.35
C ASN A 68 -11.01 2.60 7.48
N ARG A 69 -12.08 2.12 6.84
CA ARG A 69 -12.44 0.70 6.81
C ARG A 69 -11.34 -0.15 6.16
N ASN A 70 -10.76 0.32 5.06
CA ASN A 70 -9.66 -0.37 4.38
C ASN A 70 -8.39 -0.44 5.25
N ILE A 71 -8.08 0.65 5.97
CA ILE A 71 -6.97 0.69 6.93
C ILE A 71 -7.20 -0.31 8.06
N GLU A 72 -8.40 -0.31 8.66
CA GLU A 72 -8.75 -1.22 9.74
C GLU A 72 -8.65 -2.69 9.33
N ARG A 73 -9.22 -3.04 8.17
CA ARG A 73 -9.13 -4.39 7.60
C ARG A 73 -7.68 -4.82 7.39
N THR A 74 -6.85 -3.93 6.86
CA THR A 74 -5.42 -4.21 6.62
C THR A 74 -4.67 -4.42 7.95
N ARG A 75 -4.93 -3.58 8.96
CA ARG A 75 -4.31 -3.69 10.28
C ARG A 75 -4.69 -5.00 10.98
N SER A 76 -5.98 -5.35 10.96
CA SER A 76 -6.48 -6.62 11.51
C SER A 76 -5.85 -7.83 10.81
N GLY A 77 -5.80 -7.82 9.46
CA GLY A 77 -5.14 -8.87 8.69
C GLY A 77 -3.65 -9.02 8.99
N LEU A 78 -2.93 -7.89 9.12
CA LEU A 78 -1.52 -7.87 9.51
C LEU A 78 -1.29 -8.39 10.93
N ALA A 79 -2.14 -7.99 11.89
CA ALA A 79 -2.06 -8.48 13.26
C ALA A 79 -2.28 -10.00 13.33
N ALA A 80 -3.31 -10.51 12.65
CA ALA A 80 -3.58 -11.95 12.56
C ALA A 80 -2.43 -12.72 11.88
N ALA A 81 -1.82 -12.15 10.85
CA ALA A 81 -0.68 -12.77 10.18
C ALA A 81 0.58 -12.80 11.07
N ARG A 82 0.86 -11.72 11.81
CA ARG A 82 1.95 -11.66 12.79
C ARG A 82 1.76 -12.66 13.93
N ALA A 83 0.52 -12.81 14.44
CA ALA A 83 0.19 -13.82 15.45
C ALA A 83 0.47 -15.26 14.96
N ARG A 84 0.37 -15.51 13.65
CA ARG A 84 0.77 -16.78 13.01
C ARG A 84 2.28 -16.88 12.71
N GLY A 85 3.10 -15.96 13.20
CA GLY A 85 4.56 -15.97 13.01
C GLY A 85 5.05 -15.38 11.69
N ARG A 86 4.18 -14.73 10.88
CA ARG A 86 4.65 -14.06 9.65
C ARG A 86 5.44 -12.81 10.00
N VAL A 87 6.73 -12.81 9.66
CA VAL A 87 7.57 -11.61 9.63
C VAL A 87 7.33 -10.89 8.29
N GLY A 88 6.72 -9.70 8.35
CA GLY A 88 6.50 -8.85 7.17
C GLY A 88 7.75 -8.10 6.72
N GLY A 89 7.61 -7.27 5.68
CA GLY A 89 8.70 -6.42 5.17
C GLY A 89 9.48 -7.03 4.00
N ARG A 90 10.52 -6.31 3.56
CA ARG A 90 11.41 -6.75 2.47
C ARG A 90 12.31 -7.87 2.99
N LYS A 91 12.44 -8.95 2.22
CA LYS A 91 13.38 -10.03 2.54
C LYS A 91 14.83 -9.46 2.61
N PRO A 92 15.64 -9.89 3.59
CA PRO A 92 17.06 -9.56 3.63
C PRO A 92 17.73 -9.87 2.29
N SER A 93 18.66 -9.01 1.86
CA SER A 93 19.40 -9.18 0.61
C SER A 93 20.55 -10.18 0.71
N LEU A 94 20.93 -10.57 1.94
CA LEU A 94 22.03 -11.46 2.26
C LEU A 94 21.52 -12.48 3.28
N SER A 95 21.93 -13.75 3.14
CA SER A 95 21.68 -14.78 4.14
C SER A 95 22.62 -14.64 5.34
N GLU A 96 22.37 -15.40 6.42
CA GLU A 96 23.29 -15.41 7.57
C GLU A 96 24.65 -15.99 7.20
N GLU A 97 24.68 -16.98 6.29
CA GLU A 97 25.90 -17.56 5.74
C GLU A 97 26.68 -16.52 4.92
N ASP A 98 26.00 -15.75 4.09
CA ASP A 98 26.62 -14.68 3.30
C ASP A 98 27.27 -13.64 4.22
N VAL A 99 26.59 -13.24 5.31
CA VAL A 99 27.14 -12.28 6.28
C VAL A 99 28.39 -12.85 6.97
N LYS A 100 28.41 -14.13 7.31
CA LYS A 100 29.61 -14.80 7.87
C LYS A 100 30.75 -14.79 6.85
N GLN A 101 30.49 -15.14 5.60
CA GLN A 101 31.50 -15.11 4.54
C GLN A 101 32.05 -13.70 4.30
N ILE A 102 31.17 -12.69 4.29
CA ILE A 102 31.58 -11.28 4.15
C ILE A 102 32.49 -10.85 5.30
N ARG A 103 32.20 -11.25 6.55
CA ARG A 103 33.06 -10.94 7.72
C ARG A 103 34.44 -11.59 7.59
N ILE A 104 34.52 -12.82 7.10
CA ILE A 104 35.80 -13.51 6.86
C ILE A 104 36.58 -12.80 5.74
N LEU A 105 35.91 -12.48 4.62
CA LEU A 105 36.55 -11.80 3.49
C LEU A 105 37.05 -10.40 3.84
N LEU A 106 36.37 -9.69 4.74
CA LEU A 106 36.80 -8.37 5.21
C LEU A 106 37.89 -8.41 6.29
N ALA A 107 38.22 -9.58 6.84
CA ALA A 107 39.33 -9.73 7.77
C ALA A 107 40.69 -9.79 7.05
N ASP A 108 40.69 -10.08 5.75
CA ASP A 108 41.86 -10.04 4.89
C ASP A 108 42.27 -8.57 4.59
N PRO A 109 43.50 -8.13 4.94
CA PRO A 109 43.96 -6.77 4.71
C PRO A 109 43.94 -6.32 3.23
N GLU A 110 44.02 -7.26 2.29
CA GLU A 110 44.08 -6.98 0.85
C GLU A 110 42.67 -6.79 0.22
N MET A 111 41.61 -7.14 0.95
CA MET A 111 40.26 -7.17 0.39
C MET A 111 39.52 -5.84 0.59
N THR A 112 39.13 -5.20 -0.51
CA THR A 112 38.34 -3.96 -0.44
C THR A 112 36.84 -4.22 -0.31
N VAL A 113 36.14 -3.38 0.46
CA VAL A 113 34.67 -3.40 0.59
C VAL A 113 33.97 -3.32 -0.76
N GLY A 114 34.57 -2.60 -1.73
CA GLY A 114 34.05 -2.51 -3.10
C GLY A 114 34.11 -3.83 -3.88
N ALA A 115 35.18 -4.61 -3.71
CA ALA A 115 35.33 -5.92 -4.35
C ALA A 115 34.32 -6.93 -3.76
N VAL A 116 34.17 -6.94 -2.44
CA VAL A 116 33.18 -7.81 -1.77
C VAL A 116 31.75 -7.44 -2.19
N ALA A 117 31.43 -6.14 -2.27
CA ALA A 117 30.12 -5.67 -2.71
C ALA A 117 29.76 -6.15 -4.13
N LYS A 118 30.72 -6.09 -5.05
CA LYS A 118 30.55 -6.62 -6.42
C LYS A 118 30.32 -8.13 -6.41
N ARG A 119 31.09 -8.88 -5.62
CA ARG A 119 31.00 -10.35 -5.54
C ARG A 119 29.63 -10.85 -5.08
N PHE A 120 29.04 -10.18 -4.08
CA PHE A 120 27.71 -10.52 -3.56
C PHE A 120 26.57 -9.77 -4.27
N ASN A 121 26.86 -9.00 -5.33
CA ASN A 121 25.90 -8.18 -6.08
C ASN A 121 25.05 -7.26 -5.17
N VAL A 122 25.69 -6.63 -4.19
CA VAL A 122 25.05 -5.70 -3.25
C VAL A 122 25.75 -4.35 -3.24
N SER A 123 25.07 -3.31 -2.76
CA SER A 123 25.71 -2.00 -2.60
C SER A 123 26.73 -2.03 -1.44
N ARG A 124 27.77 -1.18 -1.51
CA ARG A 124 28.70 -0.96 -0.39
C ARG A 124 27.96 -0.63 0.92
N MET A 125 26.89 0.16 0.83
CA MET A 125 26.03 0.51 1.97
C MET A 125 25.33 -0.70 2.58
N THR A 126 25.03 -1.73 1.78
CA THR A 126 24.44 -2.97 2.28
C THR A 126 25.47 -3.74 3.11
N ILE A 127 26.73 -3.81 2.68
CA ILE A 127 27.80 -4.41 3.49
C ILE A 127 27.94 -3.68 4.83
N TYR A 128 28.12 -2.35 4.80
CA TYR A 128 28.24 -1.55 6.02
C TYR A 128 27.06 -1.74 6.98
N ARG A 129 25.83 -1.86 6.47
CA ARG A 129 24.64 -2.11 7.29
C ARG A 129 24.72 -3.42 8.09
N TYR A 130 25.38 -4.45 7.57
CA TYR A 130 25.53 -5.75 8.24
C TYR A 130 26.83 -5.87 9.06
N THR A 131 27.84 -5.03 8.79
CA THR A 131 29.13 -5.06 9.49
C THR A 131 29.25 -4.02 10.62
N THR A 132 28.55 -2.88 10.52
CA THR A 132 28.63 -1.79 11.51
C THR A 132 27.61 -1.93 12.64
N LYS A 133 26.53 -2.71 12.46
CA LYS A 133 25.66 -3.10 13.56
C LYS A 133 26.33 -4.22 14.37
N SER A 134 27.10 -3.83 15.37
CA SER A 134 27.54 -4.71 16.46
C SER A 134 26.98 -4.20 17.78
#